data_AF-A0A534SAK0-F1
#
_entry.id   AF-A0A534SAK0-F1
#
_cell.length_a   1.000
_cell.length_b   1.000
_cell.length_c   1.000
_cell.angle_alpha   90.00
_cell.angle_beta   90.00
_cell.angle_gamma   90.00
#
_symmetry.space_group_name_H-M   'P 1'
#
loop_
_entity.id
_entity.type
_entity.pdbx_description
1 polymer ?
#
loop_
_entity_poly.entity_id
_entity_poly.type
_entity_poly.pdbx_seq_one_letter_code
_entity_poly.pdbx_strand_id
1 'polypeptide(L)'
;VVGPCSVHDTKAALEYASKLKPIADALSDALLVVMRVYFEKPRTVVGWKGLINDPDLDESYHINKGLRLARRLLADILELGVPAGTEFLDTTFGQFYADLISWGAIGARTAESQIHRELASGLSMPVGIKN
;
A
#
# COMPACT_ATOMS: atom_id res chain seq x y z
N VAL A 1 -9.12 6.96 4.12
CA VAL A 1 -7.81 6.28 3.98
C VAL A 1 -6.83 6.88 4.98
N VAL A 2 -6.35 6.10 5.96
CA VAL A 2 -5.51 6.60 7.07
C VAL A 2 -4.45 5.56 7.46
N GLY A 3 -3.24 6.00 7.82
CA GLY A 3 -2.17 5.10 8.25
C GLY A 3 -0.77 5.67 8.03
N PRO A 4 0.29 4.88 8.32
CA PRO A 4 1.68 5.30 8.21
C PRO A 4 2.04 5.81 6.82
N CYS A 5 3.01 6.74 6.74
CA CYS A 5 3.49 7.33 5.48
C CYS A 5 4.17 6.30 4.55
N SER A 6 4.72 5.22 5.10
CA SER A 6 5.16 4.02 4.40
C SER A 6 5.35 2.90 5.42
N VAL A 7 5.16 1.67 4.99
CA VAL A 7 5.46 0.49 5.82
C VAL A 7 6.92 0.13 5.63
N HIS A 8 7.68 0.07 6.72
CA HIS A 8 9.06 -0.44 6.76
C HIS A 8 9.22 -1.59 7.78
N ASP A 9 8.34 -1.67 8.77
CA ASP A 9 8.26 -2.76 9.75
C ASP A 9 6.85 -3.37 9.69
N THR A 10 6.78 -4.67 9.37
CA THR A 10 5.53 -5.41 9.25
C THR A 10 4.85 -5.64 10.60
N LYS A 11 5.63 -5.80 11.69
CA LYS A 11 5.08 -6.01 13.04
C LYS A 11 4.39 -4.75 13.54
N ALA A 12 5.06 -3.61 13.41
CA ALA A 12 4.47 -2.31 13.76
C ALA A 12 3.23 -1.99 12.91
N ALA A 13 3.21 -2.38 11.64
CA ALA A 13 2.04 -2.23 10.79
C ALA A 13 0.85 -3.09 11.27
N LEU A 14 1.09 -4.33 11.71
CA LEU A 14 0.03 -5.18 12.28
C LEU A 14 -0.48 -4.67 13.63
N GLU A 15 0.41 -4.16 14.48
CA GLU A 15 0.00 -3.51 15.72
C GLU A 15 -0.85 -2.26 15.45
N TYR A 16 -0.51 -1.48 14.42
CA TYR A 16 -1.34 -0.36 14.00
C TYR A 16 -2.71 -0.83 13.50
N ALA A 17 -2.76 -1.90 12.69
CA ALA A 17 -4.02 -2.46 12.18
C ALA A 17 -4.92 -2.96 13.32
N SER A 18 -4.36 -3.65 14.32
CA SER A 18 -5.13 -4.17 15.46
C SER A 18 -5.70 -3.05 16.33
N LYS A 19 -5.00 -1.91 16.44
CA LYS A 19 -5.50 -0.70 17.10
C LYS A 19 -6.52 0.06 16.25
N LEU A 20 -6.39 0.03 14.92
CA LEU A 20 -7.30 0.71 14.00
C LEU A 20 -8.65 0.00 13.91
N LYS A 21 -8.70 -1.34 13.93
CA LYS A 21 -9.92 -2.14 13.79
C LYS A 21 -11.05 -1.72 14.75
N PRO A 22 -10.86 -1.66 16.09
CA PRO A 22 -11.96 -1.26 16.99
C PRO A 22 -12.43 0.18 16.76
N ILE A 23 -11.55 1.08 16.32
CA ILE A 23 -11.91 2.46 15.98
C ILE A 23 -12.74 2.49 14.69
N ALA A 24 -12.33 1.71 13.69
CA ALA A 24 -13.07 1.57 12.44
C ALA A 24 -14.49 1.01 12.68
N ASP A 25 -14.61 0.00 13.55
CA ASP A 25 -15.90 -0.59 13.90
C ASP A 25 -16.83 0.42 14.60
N ALA A 26 -16.30 1.15 15.59
CA ALA A 26 -17.05 2.14 16.34
C ALA A 26 -17.54 3.32 15.47
N LEU A 27 -16.90 3.57 14.32
CA LEU A 27 -17.24 4.66 13.41
C LEU A 27 -17.96 4.18 12.13
N SER A 28 -18.30 2.89 12.04
CA SER A 28 -18.78 2.27 10.80
C SER A 28 -20.11 2.81 10.26
N ASP A 29 -20.95 3.40 11.13
CA ASP A 29 -22.20 4.06 10.71
C ASP A 29 -21.97 5.35 9.89
N ALA A 30 -20.77 5.94 9.98
CA ALA A 30 -20.45 7.22 9.35
C ALA A 30 -19.22 7.16 8.43
N LEU A 31 -18.27 6.26 8.70
CA LEU A 31 -16.98 6.19 8.03
C LEU A 31 -16.66 4.79 7.52
N LEU A 32 -16.26 4.72 6.24
CA LEU A 32 -15.56 3.56 5.69
C LEU A 32 -14.05 3.76 5.86
N VAL A 33 -13.49 3.16 6.91
CA VAL A 33 -12.05 3.25 7.21
C VAL A 33 -11.27 2.25 6.37
N VAL A 34 -10.25 2.73 5.66
CA VAL A 34 -9.29 1.93 4.90
C VAL A 34 -7.89 2.27 5.40
N MET A 35 -7.13 1.25 5.81
CA MET A 35 -5.76 1.41 6.28
C MET A 35 -4.83 1.73 5.10
N ARG A 36 -3.95 2.71 5.30
CA ARG A 36 -2.92 3.09 4.34
C ARG A 36 -1.71 2.17 4.50
N VAL A 37 -1.46 1.31 3.51
CA VAL A 37 -0.40 0.28 3.51
C VAL A 37 0.51 0.49 2.30
N TYR A 38 1.35 1.53 2.33
CA TYR A 38 2.18 1.92 1.17
C TYR A 38 3.55 1.27 1.25
N PHE A 39 3.88 0.46 0.24
CA PHE A 39 5.16 -0.25 0.14
C PHE A 39 6.20 0.45 -0.73
N GLU A 40 5.78 1.42 -1.52
CA GLU A 40 6.61 2.13 -2.49
C GLU A 40 6.68 3.61 -2.11
N LYS A 41 7.82 4.24 -2.42
CA LYS A 41 8.00 5.66 -2.18
C LYS A 41 8.65 6.34 -3.39
N PRO A 42 7.97 7.30 -4.04
CA PRO A 42 8.61 8.08 -5.08
C PRO A 42 9.68 8.99 -4.46
N ARG A 43 10.88 8.97 -5.03
CA ARG A 43 12.03 9.79 -4.62
C ARG A 43 12.41 10.75 -5.72
N THR A 44 12.79 11.97 -5.35
CA THR A 44 13.28 13.01 -6.26
C THR A 44 14.78 12.87 -6.58
N VAL A 45 15.55 12.28 -5.67
CA VAL A 45 17.02 12.14 -5.79
C VAL A 45 17.46 10.74 -5.36
N VAL A 46 17.85 10.56 -4.10
CA VAL A 46 18.31 9.28 -3.54
C VAL A 46 17.59 9.04 -2.23
N GLY A 47 17.31 7.78 -1.92
CA GLY A 47 16.72 7.36 -0.66
C GLY A 47 15.98 6.04 -0.78
N TRP A 48 15.69 5.43 0.37
CA TRP A 48 15.00 4.14 0.45
C TRP A 48 13.71 4.13 -0.39
N LYS A 49 13.56 3.17 -1.29
CA LYS A 49 12.45 3.11 -2.27
C LYS A 49 11.19 2.41 -1.74
N GLY A 50 11.25 1.84 -0.54
CA GLY A 50 10.12 1.18 0.11
C GLY A 50 10.35 -0.31 0.37
N LEU A 51 9.46 -0.91 1.16
CA LEU A 51 9.60 -2.29 1.68
C LEU A 51 9.79 -3.33 0.57
N ILE A 52 9.09 -3.17 -0.55
CA ILE A 52 9.22 -4.10 -1.67
C ILE A 52 10.62 -4.01 -2.28
N ASN A 53 11.15 -2.80 -2.44
CA ASN A 53 12.43 -2.60 -3.10
C ASN A 53 13.61 -3.00 -2.21
N ASP A 54 13.57 -2.65 -0.93
CA ASP A 54 14.66 -2.85 0.01
C ASP A 54 14.12 -3.18 1.41
N PRO A 55 13.72 -4.44 1.66
CA PRO A 55 13.03 -4.83 2.89
C PRO A 55 13.92 -4.83 4.13
N ASP A 56 15.25 -4.89 3.94
CA ASP A 56 16.23 -4.99 5.00
C ASP A 56 16.82 -3.64 5.42
N LEU A 57 16.47 -2.56 4.69
CA LEU A 57 16.95 -1.19 4.94
C LEU A 57 18.48 -1.07 4.87
N ASP A 58 19.11 -1.92 4.07
CA ASP A 58 20.57 -2.07 3.96
C ASP A 58 21.07 -1.98 2.51
N GLU A 59 20.22 -1.54 1.58
CA GLU A 59 20.52 -1.45 0.14
C GLU A 59 20.86 -2.80 -0.52
N SER A 60 20.45 -3.93 0.08
CA SER A 60 20.61 -5.26 -0.52
C SER A 60 19.62 -5.54 -1.67
N TYR A 61 18.55 -4.76 -1.74
CA TYR A 61 17.51 -4.85 -2.78
C TYR A 61 16.92 -6.25 -2.96
N HIS A 62 16.65 -6.96 -1.86
CA HIS A 62 16.00 -8.26 -1.87
C HIS A 62 14.51 -8.20 -2.28
N ILE A 63 14.20 -7.82 -3.52
CA ILE A 63 12.84 -7.56 -4.01
C ILE A 63 11.91 -8.77 -3.81
N ASN A 64 12.40 -9.98 -4.08
CA ASN A 64 11.64 -11.22 -3.88
C ASN A 64 11.23 -11.42 -2.40
N LYS A 65 12.06 -10.99 -1.45
CA LYS A 65 11.70 -10.99 -0.03
C LYS A 65 10.68 -9.90 0.26
N GLY A 66 10.89 -8.70 -0.28
CA GLY A 66 9.97 -7.57 -0.15
C GLY A 66 8.54 -7.88 -0.63
N LEU A 67 8.39 -8.51 -1.81
CA LEU A 67 7.09 -8.94 -2.34
C LEU A 67 6.38 -9.96 -1.43
N ARG A 68 7.12 -10.95 -0.89
CA ARG A 68 6.55 -11.94 0.03
C ARG A 68 6.09 -11.29 1.34
N LEU A 69 6.89 -10.37 1.88
CA LEU A 69 6.55 -9.61 3.08
C LEU A 69 5.33 -8.72 2.86
N ALA A 70 5.29 -7.98 1.76
CA ALA A 70 4.17 -7.10 1.41
C ALA A 70 2.86 -7.88 1.27
N ARG A 71 2.86 -8.99 0.51
CA ARG A 71 1.68 -9.84 0.33
C ARG A 71 1.23 -10.46 1.65
N ARG A 72 2.15 -11.00 2.46
CA ARG A 72 1.78 -11.60 3.75
C ARG A 72 1.18 -10.55 4.69
N LEU A 73 1.79 -9.37 4.78
CA LEU A 73 1.27 -8.28 5.61
C LEU A 73 -0.15 -7.88 5.20
N LEU A 74 -0.42 -7.74 3.89
CA LEU A 74 -1.76 -7.42 3.42
C LEU A 74 -2.77 -8.49 3.81
N ALA A 75 -2.42 -9.77 3.64
CA ALA A 75 -3.27 -10.88 4.05
C ALA A 75 -3.55 -10.85 5.57
N ASP A 76 -2.52 -10.65 6.39
CA ASP A 76 -2.66 -10.53 7.84
C ASP A 76 -3.57 -9.35 8.26
N ILE A 77 -3.42 -8.19 7.61
CA ILE A 77 -4.28 -7.01 7.87
C ILE A 77 -5.74 -7.30 7.49
N LEU A 78 -5.97 -7.99 6.38
CA LEU A 78 -7.32 -8.38 5.95
C LEU A 78 -7.93 -9.46 6.86
N GLU A 79 -7.14 -10.39 7.40
CA GLU A 79 -7.58 -11.37 8.41
C GLU A 79 -8.08 -10.68 9.69
N LEU A 80 -7.54 -9.51 10.03
CA LEU A 80 -8.05 -8.65 11.11
C LEU A 80 -9.36 -7.90 10.74
N GLY A 81 -9.82 -8.03 9.50
CA GLY A 81 -11.02 -7.36 8.99
C GLY A 81 -10.82 -5.88 8.69
N VAL A 82 -9.59 -5.43 8.44
CA VAL A 82 -9.28 -4.04 8.08
C VAL A 82 -8.99 -3.94 6.57
N PRO A 83 -9.80 -3.22 5.77
CA PRO A 83 -9.49 -2.99 4.36
C PRO A 83 -8.17 -2.25 4.18
N ALA A 84 -7.39 -2.61 3.16
CA ALA A 84 -6.09 -2.00 2.86
C ALA A 84 -6.12 -1.19 1.57
N GLY A 85 -5.42 -0.06 1.58
CA GLY A 85 -5.19 0.79 0.40
C GLY A 85 -3.73 1.11 0.21
N THR A 86 -3.26 1.07 -1.03
CA THR A 86 -1.86 1.35 -1.41
C THR A 86 -1.76 2.37 -2.55
N GLU A 87 -0.56 2.89 -2.78
CA GLU A 87 -0.20 3.61 -4.01
C GLU A 87 0.42 2.61 -4.98
N PHE A 88 -0.03 2.63 -6.24
CA PHE A 88 0.55 1.85 -7.32
C PHE A 88 1.55 2.75 -8.07
N LEU A 89 2.83 2.64 -7.73
CA LEU A 89 3.91 3.39 -8.37
C LEU A 89 4.66 2.54 -9.39
N ASP A 90 4.95 1.28 -9.07
CA ASP A 90 5.45 0.31 -10.04
C ASP A 90 4.28 -0.38 -10.77
N THR A 91 4.38 -0.49 -12.10
CA THR A 91 3.31 -1.03 -12.95
C THR A 91 3.27 -2.56 -12.97
N THR A 92 4.27 -3.22 -12.38
CA THR A 92 4.44 -4.68 -12.37
C THR A 92 4.09 -5.27 -11.00
N PHE A 93 4.56 -4.65 -9.92
CA PHE A 93 4.40 -5.20 -8.56
C PHE A 93 2.94 -5.41 -8.15
N GLY A 94 2.02 -4.59 -8.67
CA GLY A 94 0.59 -4.74 -8.41
C GLY A 94 0.05 -6.15 -8.72
N GLN A 95 0.60 -6.85 -9.72
CA GLN A 95 0.18 -8.22 -10.07
C GLN A 95 0.33 -9.23 -8.93
N PHE A 96 1.18 -8.95 -7.94
CA PHE A 96 1.48 -9.84 -6.83
C PHE A 96 0.57 -9.63 -5.61
N TYR A 97 -0.19 -8.54 -5.55
CA TYR A 97 -0.95 -8.19 -4.34
C TYR A 97 -2.25 -7.41 -4.58
N ALA A 98 -2.58 -7.02 -5.83
CA ALA A 98 -3.77 -6.22 -6.12
C ALA A 98 -5.07 -6.89 -5.70
N ASP A 99 -5.12 -8.23 -5.64
CA ASP A 99 -6.25 -9.01 -5.12
C ASP A 99 -6.55 -8.74 -3.63
N LEU A 100 -5.60 -8.17 -2.90
CA LEU A 100 -5.70 -7.85 -1.48
C LEU A 100 -5.90 -6.34 -1.22
N ILE A 101 -6.14 -5.54 -2.26
CA ILE A 101 -6.28 -4.08 -2.15
C ILE A 101 -7.73 -3.65 -2.38
N SER A 102 -8.27 -2.87 -1.45
CA SER A 102 -9.64 -2.33 -1.51
C SER A 102 -9.70 -0.93 -2.13
N TRP A 103 -8.58 -0.21 -2.19
CA TRP A 103 -8.49 1.13 -2.78
C TRP A 103 -7.06 1.43 -3.26
N GLY A 104 -6.93 1.98 -4.47
CA GLY A 104 -5.65 2.36 -5.07
C GLY A 104 -5.44 3.86 -5.15
N ALA A 105 -4.18 4.30 -5.10
CA ALA A 105 -3.78 5.66 -5.43
C ALA A 105 -2.82 5.70 -6.61
N ILE A 106 -2.99 6.71 -7.48
CA ILE A 106 -1.94 7.21 -8.38
C ILE A 106 -1.42 8.53 -7.79
N GLY A 107 -0.12 8.58 -7.51
CA GLY A 107 0.53 9.73 -6.90
C GLY A 107 0.54 10.95 -7.82
N ALA A 108 0.70 12.15 -7.23
CA ALA A 108 0.74 13.41 -7.98
C ALA A 108 1.83 13.42 -9.07
N ARG A 109 2.98 12.77 -8.80
CA ARG A 109 4.11 12.67 -9.74
C ARG A 109 3.84 11.71 -10.91
N THR A 110 2.80 10.89 -10.82
CA THR A 110 2.42 9.92 -11.86
C THR A 110 0.99 10.14 -12.37
N ALA A 111 0.28 11.16 -11.88
CA ALA A 111 -1.09 11.48 -12.26
C ALA A 111 -1.24 11.85 -13.75
N GLU A 112 -0.22 12.47 -14.34
CA GLU A 112 -0.17 12.80 -15.77
C GLU A 112 0.52 11.72 -16.62
N SER A 113 1.07 10.68 -16.00
CA SER A 113 1.68 9.57 -16.74
C SER A 113 0.61 8.74 -17.44
N GLN A 114 0.66 8.66 -18.77
CA GLN A 114 -0.25 7.82 -19.55
C GLN A 114 -0.24 6.37 -19.08
N ILE A 115 0.94 5.78 -18.86
CA ILE A 115 1.10 4.39 -18.38
C ILE A 115 0.35 4.16 -17.05
N HIS A 116 0.36 5.12 -16.12
CA HIS A 116 -0.34 4.98 -14.85
C HIS A 116 -1.86 5.17 -14.99
N ARG A 117 -2.32 5.95 -15.96
CA ARG A 117 -3.74 6.06 -16.31
C ARG A 117 -4.25 4.77 -16.96
N GLU A 118 -3.45 4.15 -17.83
CA GLU A 118 -3.71 2.84 -18.41
C GLU A 118 -3.74 1.76 -17.33
N LEU A 119 -2.77 1.76 -16.40
CA LEU A 119 -2.79 0.88 -15.23
C LEU A 119 -4.09 1.06 -14.43
N ALA A 120 -4.45 2.30 -14.10
CA ALA A 120 -5.67 2.60 -13.35
C ALA A 120 -6.95 2.10 -14.05
N SER A 121 -6.97 2.05 -15.38
CA SER A 121 -8.11 1.53 -16.14
C SER A 121 -8.33 0.01 -15.98
N GLY A 122 -7.28 -0.73 -15.60
CA GLY A 122 -7.31 -2.18 -15.42
C GLY A 122 -7.31 -2.66 -13.97
N LEU A 123 -7.25 -1.73 -13.00
CA LEU A 123 -7.26 -2.06 -11.57
C LEU A 123 -8.67 -2.43 -11.11
N SER A 124 -8.80 -3.55 -10.38
CA SER A 124 -10.09 -4.11 -9.95
C SER A 124 -10.74 -3.38 -8.76
N MET A 125 -10.18 -2.26 -8.33
CA MET A 125 -10.65 -1.48 -7.18
C MET A 125 -10.75 0.01 -7.52
N PRO A 126 -11.49 0.82 -6.75
CA PRO A 126 -11.52 2.27 -6.96
C PRO A 126 -10.13 2.90 -6.86
N VAL A 127 -9.84 3.83 -7.76
CA VAL A 127 -8.54 4.52 -7.85
C VAL A 127 -8.70 6.03 -7.63
N GLY A 128 -7.94 6.58 -6.69
CA GLY A 128 -7.80 8.03 -6.53
C GLY A 128 -6.58 8.56 -7.28
N ILE A 129 -6.77 9.56 -8.15
CA ILE A 129 -5.68 10.27 -8.83
C ILE A 129 -5.48 11.61 -8.12
N LYS A 130 -4.26 11.84 -7.62
CA LYS A 130 -3.92 13.12 -6.98
C LYS A 130 -3.80 14.25 -8.01
N ASN A 131 -4.12 15.47 -7.56
CA ASN A 131 -3.86 16.71 -8.30
C ASN A 131 -2.38 17.07 -8.33
#